data_AF-A0A965R2P0-F1
#
_entry.id   AF-A0A965R2P0-F1
#
_cell.length_a   1.000
_cell.length_b   1.000
_cell.length_c   1.000
_cell.angle_alpha   90.00
_cell.angle_beta   90.00
_cell.angle_gamma   90.00
#
_symmetry.space_group_name_H-M   'P 1'
#
loop_
_entity.id
_entity.type
_entity.pdbx_description
1 polymer ?
#
loop_
_entity_poly.entity_id
_entity_poly.type
_entity_poly.pdbx_seq_one_letter_code
_entity_poly.pdbx_strand_id
1 'polypeptide(L)' 'MSAELSEEQQALFDQMEGTNAHMFITGRAGTGKSHLLRYFTDVTEKKVAVCAPTGVAALNVE' A
#
# COMPACT_ATOMS: atom_id res chain seq x y z
N MET A 1 5.57 16.07 1.13
CA MET A 1 5.66 15.80 2.59
C MET A 1 5.31 14.34 2.77
N SER A 2 6.29 13.45 2.90
CA SER A 2 6.03 12.06 3.25
C SER A 2 5.57 12.01 4.69
N ALA A 3 4.28 11.75 4.91
CA ALA A 3 3.81 11.44 6.26
C ALA A 3 4.47 10.13 6.69
N GLU A 4 5.02 10.11 7.90
CA GLU A 4 5.66 8.92 8.46
C GLU A 4 4.64 7.77 8.60
N LEU A 5 5.07 6.55 8.28
CA LEU A 5 4.26 5.35 8.51
C LEU A 5 4.14 5.11 10.03
N SER A 6 2.98 4.62 10.47
CA SER A 6 2.87 4.07 11.84
C SER A 6 3.75 2.82 11.99
N GLU A 7 4.03 2.40 13.22
CA GLU A 7 4.78 1.15 13.48
C GLU A 7 4.15 -0.07 12.78
N GLU A 8 2.81 -0.17 12.81
CA GLU A 8 2.08 -1.24 12.13
C GLU A 8 2.24 -1.15 10.59
N GLN A 9 2.15 0.05 10.05
CA GLN A 9 2.31 0.27 8.60
C GLN A 9 3.75 0.00 8.15
N GLN A 10 4.74 0.36 8.96
CA GLN A 10 6.15 0.09 8.69
C GLN A 10 6.41 -1.41 8.66
N ALA A 11 5.89 -2.17 9.63
CA ALA A 11 6.02 -3.62 9.65
C ALA A 11 5.37 -4.29 8.42
N LEU A 12 4.20 -3.79 7.99
CA LEU A 12 3.55 -4.24 6.76
C LEU A 12 4.38 -3.90 5.53
N PHE A 13 4.92 -2.67 5.45
CA PHE A 13 5.78 -2.22 4.36
C PHE A 13 7.03 -3.10 4.26
N ASP A 14 7.71 -3.37 5.38
CA ASP A 14 8.92 -4.21 5.42
C ASP A 14 8.62 -5.63 4.93
N GLN A 15 7.44 -6.18 5.26
CA GLN A 15 7.01 -7.48 4.77
C GLN A 15 6.65 -7.46 3.28
N MET A 16 5.96 -6.41 2.83
CA MET A 16 5.63 -6.19 1.41
C MET A 16 6.88 -6.02 0.57
N GLU A 17 7.93 -5.36 1.07
CA GLU A 17 9.18 -5.10 0.36
C GLU A 17 10.16 -6.28 0.47
N GLY A 18 10.32 -6.86 1.65
CA GLY A 18 11.29 -7.94 1.89
C GLY A 18 10.90 -9.31 1.33
N THR A 19 9.64 -9.50 0.90
CA THR A 19 9.14 -10.83 0.50
C THR A 19 8.34 -10.81 -0.80
N ASN A 20 8.17 -11.98 -1.43
CA ASN A 20 7.22 -12.18 -2.54
C ASN A 20 5.98 -12.98 -2.09
N ALA A 21 5.68 -12.96 -0.79
CA ALA A 21 4.54 -13.69 -0.25
C ALA A 21 3.21 -13.01 -0.62
N HIS A 22 2.15 -13.81 -0.75
CA HIS A 22 0.81 -13.26 -0.91
C HIS A 22 0.30 -12.72 0.43
N MET A 23 -0.13 -11.45 0.43
CA MET A 23 -0.62 -10.77 1.63
C MET A 23 -2.05 -10.27 1.41
N PHE A 24 -2.89 -10.41 2.44
CA PHE A 24 -4.23 -9.81 2.47
C PHE A 24 -4.27 -8.75 3.58
N ILE A 25 -4.26 -7.48 3.18
CA ILE A 25 -4.27 -6.34 4.10
C ILE A 25 -5.68 -5.77 4.17
N THR A 26 -6.25 -5.71 5.37
CA THR A 26 -7.60 -5.19 5.62
C THR A 26 -7.57 -4.17 6.77
N GLY A 27 -8.66 -3.44 6.94
CA GLY A 27 -8.78 -2.42 7.97
C GLY A 27 -10.04 -1.58 7.79
N ARG A 28 -10.52 -0.94 8.85
CA ARG A 28 -11.72 -0.10 8.83
C ARG A 28 -11.56 1.12 7.91
N ALA A 29 -12.66 1.80 7.58
CA ALA A 29 -12.58 3.07 6.85
C ALA A 29 -11.73 4.07 7.66
N GLY A 30 -10.89 4.86 6.98
CA GLY A 30 -10.02 5.86 7.63
C GLY A 30 -8.73 5.32 8.25
N THR A 31 -8.42 4.03 8.17
CA THR A 31 -7.19 3.45 8.78
C THR A 31 -5.93 3.55 7.91
N GLY A 32 -5.90 4.45 6.92
CA GLY A 32 -4.68 4.69 6.13
C GLY A 32 -4.26 3.59 5.15
N LYS A 33 -5.16 2.69 4.71
CA LYS A 33 -4.83 1.64 3.73
C LYS A 33 -4.30 2.20 2.41
N SER A 34 -4.98 3.20 1.85
CA SER A 34 -4.53 3.87 0.62
C SER A 34 -3.22 4.64 0.82
N HIS A 35 -2.98 5.15 2.04
CA HIS A 35 -1.71 5.79 2.40
C HIS A 35 -0.56 4.78 2.35
N LEU A 36 -0.72 3.60 2.97
CA LEU A 36 0.27 2.52 2.90
C LEU A 36 0.52 2.05 1.47
N LEU A 37 -0.54 1.83 0.68
CA LEU A 37 -0.42 1.41 -0.71
C LEU A 37 0.35 2.43 -1.55
N ARG A 38 0.01 3.72 -1.42
CA ARG A 38 0.68 4.81 -2.14
C ARG A 38 2.13 4.96 -1.72
N TYR A 39 2.41 4.92 -0.42
CA TYR A 39 3.78 4.95 0.07
C TYR A 39 4.59 3.79 -0.52
N PHE A 40 4.04 2.58 -0.50
CA PHE A 40 4.69 1.41 -1.09
C PHE A 40 4.98 1.61 -2.59
N THR A 41 4.02 2.07 -3.38
CA THR A 41 4.24 2.29 -4.82
C THR A 41 5.22 3.43 -5.12
N ASP A 42 5.34 4.43 -4.23
CA ASP A 42 6.23 5.57 -4.39
C ASP A 42 7.71 5.20 -4.16
N VAL A 43 7.98 4.24 -3.25
CA VAL A 43 9.36 3.95 -2.80
C VAL A 43 9.84 2.53 -3.08
N THR A 44 8.97 1.60 -3.45
CA THR A 44 9.36 0.20 -3.71
C THR A 44 10.34 0.09 -4.87
N GLU A 45 11.33 -0.81 -4.75
CA GLU A 45 12.21 -1.16 -5.87
C GLU A 45 11.59 -2.23 -6.78
N LYS A 46 10.40 -2.73 -6.43
CA LYS A 46 9.70 -3.77 -7.18
C LYS A 46 8.99 -3.21 -8.41
N LYS A 47 8.95 -4.03 -9.46
CA LYS A 47 8.07 -3.78 -10.60
C LYS A 47 6.64 -4.15 -10.20
N VAL A 48 5.79 -3.14 -10.04
CA VAL A 48 4.41 -3.31 -9.57
C VAL A 48 3.41 -2.92 -10.64
N ALA A 49 2.26 -3.58 -10.62
CA ALA A 49 1.05 -3.16 -11.32
C ALA A 49 -0.05 -2.99 -10.28
N VAL A 50 -0.69 -1.82 -10.27
CA VAL A 50 -1.77 -1.50 -9.33
C VAL A 50 -3.10 -1.69 -10.06
N CYS A 51 -3.96 -2.54 -9.50
CA CYS A 51 -5.23 -2.91 -10.11
C CYS A 51 -6.37 -2.70 -9.12
N ALA A 52 -7.54 -2.30 -9.64
CA ALA A 52 -8.76 -2.15 -8.86
C ALA A 52 -9.96 -2.73 -9.63
N PRO A 53 -11.00 -3.22 -8.93
CA PRO A 53 -12.13 -3.89 -9.57
C PRO A 53 -13.14 -2.95 -10.25
N THR A 54 -13.08 -1.64 -9.98
CA THR A 54 -13.96 -0.62 -10.60
C THR A 54 -13.15 0.57 -11.10
N GLY A 55 -13.66 1.27 -12.12
CA GLY A 55 -12.98 2.41 -12.72
C GLY A 55 -12.75 3.57 -11.74
N VAL A 56 -13.74 3.88 -10.90
CA VAL A 56 -13.60 4.93 -9.87
C VAL A 56 -12.52 4.57 -8.85
N ALA A 57 -12.41 3.29 -8.45
CA ALA A 57 -11.35 2.87 -7.55
C ALA A 57 -9.97 2.95 -8.23
N ALA A 58 -9.86 2.56 -9.50
CA ALA A 58 -8.61 2.67 -10.25
C ALA A 58 -8.13 4.12 -10.36
N LEU A 59 -9.03 5.07 -10.60
CA LEU A 59 -8.70 6.50 -10.66
C LEU A 59 -8.30 7.11 -9.31
N ASN A 60 -8.77 6.53 -8.20
CA ASN A 60 -8.47 7.03 -6.85
C ASN A 60 -7.20 6.42 -6.24
N VAL A 61 -6.59 5.45 -6.92
CA VAL A 61 -5.34 4.82 -6.51
C VAL A 61 -4.24 5.32 -7.46
N GLU A 62 -3.87 6.58 -7.26
CA GLU A 62 -2.69 7.26 -7.84
C GLU A 62 -1.75 7.71 -6.72
#